data_AF-K1TYN4-F1
#
_entry.id   AF-K1TYN4-F1
#
_cell.length_a   1.000
_cell.length_b   1.000
_cell.length_c   1.000
_cell.angle_alpha   90.00
_cell.angle_beta   90.00
_cell.angle_gamma   90.00
#
_symmetry.space_group_name_H-M   'P 1'
#
loop_
_entity.id
_entity.type
_entity.pdbx_description
1 polymer ?
#
loop_
_entity_poly.entity_id
_entity_poly.type
_entity_poly.pdbx_seq_one_letter_code
_entity_poly.pdbx_strand_id
1 'polypeptide(L)' 'MEKKIGIASDHAGYEMKEFLVGYLAAKGWDVLDFGPESEESVDYPDFAHPLANAIESGE' A
#
# COMPACT_ATOMS: atom_id res chain seq x y z
N MET A 1 -3.68 10.55 -17.68
CA MET A 1 -3.06 10.18 -16.39
C MET A 1 -3.57 8.80 -16.06
N GLU A 2 -2.69 7.81 -16.01
CA GLU A 2 -3.03 6.49 -15.47
C GLU A 2 -3.27 6.67 -13.97
N LYS A 3 -4.37 6.09 -13.46
CA LYS A 3 -4.72 6.18 -12.05
C LYS A 3 -3.96 5.08 -11.31
N LYS A 4 -3.04 5.48 -10.44
CA LYS A 4 -2.32 4.57 -9.53
C LYS A 4 -3.12 4.38 -8.24
N ILE A 5 -2.93 3.23 -7.60
CA ILE A 5 -3.53 2.91 -6.31
C ILE A 5 -2.39 2.68 -5.32
N GLY A 6 -2.22 3.58 -4.36
CA GLY A 6 -1.34 3.37 -3.22
C GLY A 6 -2.03 2.57 -2.12
N ILE A 7 -1.35 1.59 -1.54
CA ILE A 7 -1.85 0.76 -0.44
C ILE A 7 -0.80 0.70 0.66
N ALA A 8 -1.23 0.87 1.90
CA ALA A 8 -0.44 0.68 3.11
C ALA A 8 -1.31 0.03 4.19
N SER A 9 -0.71 -0.68 5.13
CA SER A 9 -1.36 -1.15 6.35
C SER A 9 -0.41 -1.06 7.54
N ASP A 10 -0.81 -1.61 8.68
CA ASP A 10 0.10 -2.07 9.72
C ASP A 10 0.30 -3.59 9.62
N HIS A 11 0.98 -4.17 10.61
CA HIS A 11 1.21 -5.61 10.70
C HIS A 11 -0.08 -6.44 10.77
N ALA A 12 -1.12 -5.94 11.44
CA ALA A 12 -2.40 -6.64 11.54
C ALA A 12 -3.14 -6.67 10.19
N GLY A 13 -2.87 -5.70 9.30
CA GLY A 13 -3.43 -5.63 7.96
C GLY A 13 -2.62 -6.33 6.85
N TYR A 14 -1.42 -6.86 7.14
CA TYR A 14 -0.47 -7.37 6.13
C TYR A 14 -1.09 -8.38 5.16
N GLU A 15 -1.72 -9.46 5.66
CA GLU A 15 -2.28 -10.51 4.79
C GLU A 15 -3.36 -9.97 3.84
N MET A 16 -4.21 -9.07 4.33
CA MET A 16 -5.26 -8.45 3.52
C MET A 16 -4.67 -7.48 2.49
N LYS A 17 -3.64 -6.72 2.88
CA LYS A 17 -2.90 -5.81 2.00
C LYS A 17 -2.30 -6.60 0.83
N GLU A 18 -1.57 -7.68 1.10
CA GLU A 18 -0.99 -8.56 0.08
C GLU A 18 -2.05 -9.14 -0.87
N PHE A 19 -3.18 -9.60 -0.32
CA PHE A 19 -4.30 -10.09 -1.11
C PHE A 19 -4.84 -9.00 -2.06
N LEU A 20 -5.04 -7.77 -1.56
CA LEU A 20 -5.56 -6.65 -2.35
C LEU A 20 -4.57 -6.21 -3.43
N VAL A 21 -3.27 -6.16 -3.14
CA VAL A 21 -2.22 -5.85 -4.10
C VAL A 21 -2.28 -6.84 -5.26
N GLY A 22 -2.28 -8.15 -4.96
CA GLY A 22 -2.38 -9.19 -5.99
C GLY A 22 -3.68 -9.13 -6.79
N TYR A 23 -4.81 -8.93 -6.11
CA TYR A 23 -6.12 -8.82 -6.76
C TYR A 23 -6.21 -7.63 -7.72
N LEU A 24 -5.73 -6.45 -7.32
CA LEU A 24 -5.77 -5.24 -8.13
C LEU A 24 -4.78 -5.32 -9.30
N ALA A 25 -3.57 -5.84 -9.06
CA ALA A 25 -2.60 -6.09 -10.12
C ALA A 25 -3.16 -7.06 -11.18
N ALA A 26 -3.83 -8.15 -10.77
CA ALA A 26 -4.49 -9.09 -11.68
C ALA A 26 -5.65 -8.47 -12.48
N LYS A 27 -6.20 -7.33 -12.03
CA LYS A 27 -7.21 -6.54 -12.75
C LYS A 27 -6.60 -5.47 -13.67
N GLY A 28 -5.28 -5.36 -13.74
CA GLY A 28 -4.57 -4.40 -14.59
C GLY A 28 -4.43 -3.01 -13.98
N TRP A 29 -4.57 -2.86 -12.67
CA TRP A 29 -4.27 -1.61 -11.98
C TRP A 29 -2.77 -1.48 -11.70
N ASP A 30 -2.26 -0.26 -11.78
CA ASP A 30 -0.93 0.09 -11.27
C ASP A 30 -1.02 0.32 -9.76
N VAL A 31 -0.41 -0.57 -8.98
CA VAL A 31 -0.50 -0.60 -7.52
C VAL A 31 0.87 -0.31 -6.93
N LEU A 32 0.92 0.69 -6.05
CA LEU A 32 2.09 1.03 -5.25
C LEU A 32 1.86 0.53 -3.82
N ASP A 33 2.64 -0.47 -3.42
CA ASP A 33 2.63 -1.02 -2.08
C ASP A 33 3.65 -0.28 -1.20
N PHE A 34 3.17 0.37 -0.16
CA PHE A 34 3.99 1.12 0.79
C PHE A 34 4.34 0.31 2.04
N GLY A 35 3.87 -0.94 2.17
CA GLY A 35 4.20 -1.84 3.28
C GLY A 35 3.11 -1.96 4.36
N PRO A 36 3.40 -2.71 5.44
CA PRO A 36 4.64 -3.45 5.72
C PRO A 36 4.87 -4.67 4.81
N GLU A 37 6.08 -5.22 4.82
CA GLU A 37 6.48 -6.41 4.04
C GLU A 37 6.39 -7.73 4.85
N SER A 38 5.87 -7.67 6.08
CA SER A 38 5.71 -8.82 6.96
C SER A 38 4.63 -8.59 8.02
N GLU A 39 4.31 -9.64 8.78
CA GLU A 39 3.43 -9.61 9.95
C GLU A 39 4.15 -9.14 11.22
N GLU A 40 5.42 -8.73 11.13
CA GLU A 40 6.16 -8.26 12.30
C GLU A 40 5.58 -6.94 12.80
N SER A 41 5.48 -6.79 14.12
CA SER A 41 4.90 -5.60 14.74
C SER A 41 5.62 -4.33 14.29
N VAL A 42 4.83 -3.37 13.83
CA VAL A 42 5.27 -2.07 13.32
C VAL A 42 4.26 -0.97 13.65
N ASP A 43 4.71 0.28 13.59
CA ASP A 43 3.87 1.46 13.75
C ASP A 43 3.29 1.90 12.40
N TYR A 44 1.95 1.92 12.30
CA TYR A 44 1.25 2.30 11.06
C TYR A 44 1.67 3.65 10.43
N PRO A 45 2.08 4.70 11.18
CA PRO A 45 2.46 5.98 10.58
C PRO A 45 3.70 5.88 9.68
N ASP A 46 4.56 4.88 9.88
CA ASP A 46 5.75 4.66 9.05
C ASP A 46 5.38 4.31 7.60
N PHE A 47 4.19 3.76 7.37
CA PHE A 47 3.67 3.41 6.04
C PHE A 47 2.59 4.38 5.57
N ALA A 48 1.78 4.92 6.49
CA ALA A 48 0.72 5.87 6.16
C ALA A 48 1.26 7.24 5.72
N HIS A 49 2.34 7.75 6.33
CA HIS A 49 2.91 9.04 5.93
C HIS A 49 3.54 9.02 4.54
N PRO A 50 4.39 8.03 4.16
CA PRO A 50 4.89 7.93 2.79
C PRO A 50 3.77 7.85 1.75
N LEU A 51 2.72 7.06 2.01
CA LEU A 51 1.55 6.97 1.14
C LEU A 51 0.85 8.33 0.99
N ALA A 52 0.61 9.04 2.09
CA ALA A 52 -0.03 10.35 2.06
C ALA A 52 0.82 11.38 1.27
N ASN A 53 2.13 11.38 1.48
CA ASN A 53 3.06 12.25 0.76
C ASN A 53 3.08 11.94 -0.75
N ALA A 54 3.03 10.67 -1.14
CA ALA A 54 2.93 10.26 -2.55
C ALA A 54 1.65 10.82 -3.20
N ILE A 55 0.51 10.74 -2.50
CA ILE A 55 -0.76 11.33 -2.96
C ILE A 55 -0.65 12.85 -3.10
N GLU A 56 -0.10 13.54 -2.09
CA GLU A 56 0.03 15.01 -2.10
C GLU A 56 0.98 15.52 -3.18
N SER A 57 2.03 14.75 -3.50
CA SER A 57 3.01 15.08 -4.54
C SER A 57 2.59 14.69 -5.95
N GLY A 58 1.51 13.91 -6.11
CA GLY A 58 0.99 13.48 -7.41
C GLY A 58 1.79 12.34 -8.04
N GLU A 59 2.44 11.51 -7.23
CA GLU A 59 3.18 10.31 -7.65
C GLU A 59 2.28 9.26 -8.34
#